data_AF-W0V2W8-F1
#
_entry.id   AF-W0V2W8-F1
#
_cell.length_a   1.000
_cell.length_b   1.000
_cell.length_c   1.000
_cell.angle_alpha   90.00
_cell.angle_beta   90.00
_cell.angle_gamma   90.00
#
_symmetry.space_group_name_H-M   'P 1'
#
loop_
_entity.id
_entity.type
_entity.pdbx_description
1 polymer ?
#
loop_
_entity_poly.entity_id
_entity_poly.type
_entity_poly.pdbx_seq_one_letter_code
_entity_poly.pdbx_strand_id
1 'polypeptide(L)'
;MSLIALAAVWQFVKPGPGDSSPPNLGPRLDSALVMTADCKLDEARKELAELKTAHATPEQLKRLQKAINDNGPPCEQKRLRRKAWTEAEPAINAALQIDALDRAASRLAAFVRRWDDGPETRKVADKIDLRKAQGLLDEAETCLARSDRGCLENRLIAAERYNRPELAGRIRTLREALSNLLASTLLGGHTVSAAPAQPPQVLNSEPPRQAVPAPSRVISTSPAAAPAVGQSAQQARKILSDAERELGQGNYKSAMDKADICATMIDAGNRECLALKQKAERLNRDMLRCVANGSDWINDRCN
;
A
#
# COMPACT_ATOMS: atom_id res chain seq x y z
N MET A 1 -25.72 83.33 11.09
CA MET A 1 -26.79 82.36 11.33
C MET A 1 -26.74 81.26 10.25
N SER A 2 -25.74 80.36 10.27
CA SER A 2 -25.55 79.36 9.21
C SER A 2 -24.97 78.03 9.73
N LEU A 3 -25.46 77.54 10.88
CA LEU A 3 -24.97 76.29 11.50
C LEU A 3 -26.08 75.31 11.90
N ILE A 4 -27.27 75.41 11.30
CA ILE A 4 -28.40 74.50 11.60
C ILE A 4 -28.74 73.57 10.42
N ALA A 5 -28.22 73.81 9.22
CA ALA A 5 -28.59 73.04 8.03
C ALA A 5 -27.85 71.69 7.83
N LEU A 6 -26.77 71.41 8.58
CA LEU A 6 -25.93 70.21 8.37
C LEU A 6 -26.23 69.02 9.30
N ALA A 7 -27.08 69.20 10.33
CA ALA A 7 -27.51 68.09 11.20
C ALA A 7 -28.75 67.33 10.66
N ALA A 8 -29.47 67.89 9.69
CA ALA A 8 -30.71 67.32 9.17
C ALA A 8 -30.51 66.25 8.08
N VAL A 9 -29.32 66.14 7.49
CA VAL A 9 -29.04 65.18 6.40
C VAL A 9 -28.58 63.81 6.92
N TRP A 10 -28.13 63.70 8.18
CA TRP A 10 -27.70 62.42 8.76
C TRP A 10 -28.85 61.54 9.28
N GLN A 11 -30.07 62.06 9.34
CA GLN A 11 -31.26 61.31 9.76
C GLN A 11 -31.99 60.62 8.61
N PHE A 12 -31.66 60.93 7.35
CA PHE A 12 -32.27 60.27 6.17
C PHE A 12 -31.50 59.04 5.66
N VAL A 13 -30.43 58.64 6.34
CA VAL A 13 -29.71 57.37 6.12
C VAL A 13 -29.69 56.52 7.39
N LYS A 14 -30.79 56.55 8.15
CA LYS A 14 -31.01 55.61 9.25
C LYS A 14 -32.34 54.91 8.99
N PRO A 15 -32.36 53.60 8.67
CA PRO A 15 -33.61 52.87 8.58
C PRO A 15 -34.27 52.90 9.96
N GLY A 16 -35.55 53.23 9.99
CA GLY A 16 -36.35 53.33 11.20
C GLY A 16 -36.46 52.00 11.95
N PRO A 17 -36.74 52.03 13.27
CA PRO A 17 -36.78 50.86 14.14
C PRO A 17 -38.11 50.06 14.05
N GLY A 18 -38.74 50.02 12.87
CA GLY A 18 -39.92 49.20 12.59
C GLY A 18 -39.63 48.33 11.38
N ASP A 19 -39.75 47.01 11.54
CA ASP A 19 -39.69 45.98 10.48
C ASP A 19 -38.31 45.50 9.99
N SER A 20 -37.33 45.36 10.88
CA SER A 20 -36.08 44.64 10.56
C SER A 20 -35.74 43.58 11.61
N SER A 21 -36.63 42.59 11.78
CA SER A 21 -36.11 41.27 12.16
C SER A 21 -35.20 40.81 11.03
N PRO A 22 -33.93 40.46 11.29
CA PRO A 22 -33.07 39.94 10.24
C PRO A 22 -33.79 38.76 9.57
N PRO A 23 -33.72 38.63 8.22
CA PRO A 23 -34.22 37.43 7.58
C PRO A 23 -33.65 36.22 8.31
N ASN A 24 -34.47 35.19 8.54
CA ASN A 24 -33.99 33.98 9.22
C ASN A 24 -33.01 33.24 8.29
N LEU A 25 -31.73 33.60 8.40
CA LEU A 25 -30.63 33.05 7.60
C LEU A 25 -30.04 31.78 8.24
N GLY A 26 -30.57 31.34 9.40
CA GLY A 26 -30.11 30.12 10.09
C GLY A 26 -30.12 28.88 9.18
N PRO A 27 -31.24 28.55 8.51
CA PRO A 27 -31.28 27.40 7.60
C PRO A 27 -30.31 27.50 6.42
N ARG A 28 -30.08 28.70 5.88
CA ARG A 28 -29.12 28.93 4.79
C ARG A 28 -27.69 28.69 5.27
N LEU A 29 -27.35 29.20 6.46
CA LEU A 29 -26.07 28.96 7.08
C LEU A 29 -25.83 27.47 7.37
N ASP A 30 -26.83 26.77 7.93
CA ASP A 30 -26.74 25.34 8.22
C ASP A 30 -26.56 24.53 6.93
N SER A 31 -27.30 24.87 5.87
CA SER A 31 -27.11 24.30 4.54
C SER A 31 -25.69 24.55 4.00
N ALA A 32 -25.16 25.77 4.17
CA ALA A 32 -23.79 26.11 3.74
C ALA A 32 -22.73 25.33 4.53
N LEU A 33 -22.95 25.11 5.83
CA LEU A 33 -22.07 24.27 6.65
C LEU A 33 -22.11 22.81 6.19
N VAL A 34 -23.28 22.28 5.83
CA VAL A 34 -23.39 20.94 5.22
C VAL A 34 -22.61 20.87 3.90
N MET A 35 -22.70 21.90 3.04
CA MET A 35 -21.89 21.96 1.80
C MET A 35 -20.38 21.86 2.08
N THR A 36 -19.88 22.47 3.17
CA THR A 36 -18.46 22.35 3.54
C THR A 36 -18.09 20.92 3.96
N ALA A 37 -18.97 20.23 4.68
CA ALA A 37 -18.77 18.83 5.08
C ALA A 37 -18.83 17.88 3.88
N ASP A 38 -19.66 18.18 2.89
CA ASP A 38 -19.79 17.45 1.63
C ASP A 38 -18.68 17.79 0.61
N CYS A 39 -17.69 18.59 1.00
CA CYS A 39 -16.60 19.05 0.14
C CYS A 39 -17.04 19.89 -1.08
N LYS A 40 -18.21 20.53 -1.01
CA LYS A 40 -18.70 21.48 -2.01
C LYS A 40 -18.25 22.91 -1.67
N LEU A 41 -16.93 23.10 -1.56
CA LEU A 41 -16.35 24.35 -1.06
C LEU A 41 -16.63 25.56 -1.96
N ASP A 42 -16.76 25.35 -3.27
CA ASP A 42 -17.08 26.44 -4.20
C ASP A 42 -18.53 26.91 -4.06
N GLU A 43 -19.46 26.00 -3.80
CA GLU A 43 -20.85 26.33 -3.48
C GLU A 43 -20.93 27.05 -2.13
N ALA A 44 -20.20 26.56 -1.11
CA ALA A 44 -20.13 27.22 0.19
C ALA A 44 -19.52 28.64 0.12
N ARG A 45 -18.51 28.87 -0.74
CA ARG A 45 -17.92 30.20 -0.99
C ARG A 45 -18.89 31.15 -1.69
N LYS A 46 -19.70 30.64 -2.63
CA LYS A 46 -20.77 31.42 -3.28
C LYS A 46 -21.85 31.79 -2.27
N GLU A 47 -22.31 30.83 -1.47
CA GLU A 47 -23.31 31.06 -0.43
C GLU A 47 -22.80 32.04 0.64
N LEU A 48 -21.50 31.99 0.99
CA LEU A 48 -20.88 33.00 1.85
C LEU A 48 -20.96 34.42 1.26
N ALA A 49 -20.77 34.58 -0.06
CA ALA A 49 -20.89 35.87 -0.72
C ALA A 49 -22.34 36.37 -0.72
N GLU A 50 -23.32 35.48 -0.93
CA GLU A 50 -24.74 35.80 -0.84
C GLU A 50 -25.19 36.15 0.59
N LEU A 51 -24.68 35.44 1.60
CA LEU A 51 -24.96 35.76 3.00
C LEU A 51 -24.37 37.12 3.41
N LYS A 52 -23.24 37.52 2.82
CA LYS A 52 -22.68 38.87 3.01
C LYS A 52 -23.59 39.95 2.42
N THR A 53 -24.15 39.75 1.23
CA THR A 53 -25.08 40.71 0.61
C THR A 53 -26.45 40.73 1.30
N ALA A 54 -26.87 39.61 1.89
CA ALA A 54 -28.07 39.50 2.71
C ALA A 54 -27.92 40.02 4.15
N HIS A 55 -26.78 40.67 4.47
CA HIS A 55 -26.48 41.24 5.79
C HIS A 55 -26.54 40.22 6.95
N ALA A 56 -26.03 38.99 6.73
CA ALA A 56 -25.84 38.02 7.80
C ALA A 56 -24.95 38.58 8.92
N THR A 57 -25.16 38.10 10.15
CA THR A 57 -24.35 38.56 11.29
C THR A 57 -22.87 38.20 11.10
N PRO A 58 -21.93 39.02 11.61
CA PRO A 58 -20.50 38.76 11.46
C PRO A 58 -20.07 37.41 12.06
N GLU A 59 -20.71 36.96 13.13
CA GLU A 59 -20.44 35.65 13.75
C GLU A 59 -20.86 34.48 12.84
N GLN A 60 -21.99 34.59 12.15
CA GLN A 60 -22.43 33.57 11.19
C GLN A 60 -21.47 33.46 10.01
N LEU A 61 -21.04 34.61 9.46
CA LEU A 61 -20.06 34.66 8.37
C LEU A 61 -18.71 34.10 8.78
N LYS A 62 -18.24 34.42 9.99
CA LYS A 62 -16.99 33.91 10.55
C LYS A 62 -17.04 32.40 10.77
N ARG A 63 -18.18 31.87 11.25
CA ARG A 63 -18.39 30.42 11.42
C ARG A 63 -18.31 29.69 10.09
N LEU A 64 -18.98 30.17 9.05
CA LEU A 64 -18.92 29.56 7.72
C LEU A 64 -17.52 29.68 7.09
N GLN A 65 -16.87 30.84 7.19
CA GLN A 65 -15.51 31.02 6.70
C GLN A 65 -14.52 30.07 7.39
N LYS A 66 -14.64 29.89 8.71
CA LYS A 66 -13.85 28.92 9.46
C LYS A 66 -14.11 27.50 8.97
N ALA A 67 -15.38 27.12 8.78
CA ALA A 67 -15.74 25.80 8.26
C ALA A 67 -15.19 25.56 6.84
N ILE A 68 -15.21 26.55 5.96
CA ILE A 68 -14.60 26.48 4.62
C ILE A 68 -13.08 26.26 4.72
N ASN A 69 -12.41 27.00 5.59
CA ASN A 69 -10.96 26.91 5.75
C ASN A 69 -10.54 25.57 6.36
N ASP A 70 -11.24 25.13 7.41
CA ASP A 70 -10.96 23.87 8.12
C ASP A 70 -11.21 22.65 7.23
N ASN A 71 -12.27 22.68 6.41
CA ASN A 71 -12.57 21.59 5.46
C ASN A 71 -11.79 21.67 4.15
N GLY A 72 -11.09 22.78 3.88
CA GLY A 72 -10.28 22.99 2.67
C GLY A 72 -9.27 21.87 2.41
N PRO A 73 -8.26 21.71 3.26
CA PRO A 73 -7.22 20.69 3.11
C PRO A 73 -7.75 19.24 2.98
N PRO A 74 -8.64 18.74 3.86
CA PRO A 74 -9.12 17.34 3.75
C PRO A 74 -9.97 17.13 2.49
N CYS A 75 -10.73 18.12 2.03
CA CYS A 75 -11.49 18.02 0.79
C CYS A 75 -10.61 18.02 -0.45
N GLU A 76 -9.56 18.86 -0.49
CA GLU A 76 -8.56 18.81 -1.55
C GLU A 76 -7.82 17.46 -1.59
N GLN A 77 -7.45 16.92 -0.42
CA GLN A 77 -6.84 15.59 -0.34
C GLN A 77 -7.77 14.51 -0.89
N LYS A 78 -9.06 14.51 -0.51
CA LYS A 78 -10.07 13.59 -1.08
C LYS A 78 -10.21 13.73 -2.59
N ARG A 79 -10.19 14.96 -3.11
CA ARG A 79 -10.28 15.25 -4.56
C ARG A 79 -9.07 14.69 -5.30
N LEU A 80 -7.85 14.97 -4.80
CA LEU A 80 -6.60 14.49 -5.37
C LEU A 80 -6.52 12.96 -5.33
N ARG A 81 -6.93 12.34 -4.23
CA ARG A 81 -7.04 10.89 -4.09
C ARG A 81 -7.98 10.29 -5.11
N ARG A 82 -9.18 10.86 -5.28
CA ARG A 82 -10.16 10.39 -6.27
C ARG A 82 -9.59 10.45 -7.68
N LYS A 83 -8.93 11.56 -8.02
CA LYS A 83 -8.26 11.71 -9.32
C LYS A 83 -7.16 10.66 -9.51
N ALA A 84 -6.30 10.47 -8.51
CA ALA A 84 -5.26 9.45 -8.54
C ALA A 84 -5.84 8.04 -8.68
N TRP A 85 -6.99 7.75 -8.06
CA TRP A 85 -7.68 6.47 -8.23
C TRP A 85 -8.19 6.28 -9.65
N THR A 86 -8.86 7.29 -10.23
CA THR A 86 -9.32 7.24 -11.64
C THR A 86 -8.18 6.95 -12.61
N GLU A 87 -6.97 7.43 -12.33
CA GLU A 87 -5.77 7.17 -13.14
C GLU A 87 -5.16 5.78 -12.88
N ALA A 88 -5.18 5.30 -11.63
CA ALA A 88 -4.57 4.02 -11.25
C ALA A 88 -5.45 2.80 -11.53
N GLU A 89 -6.76 2.93 -11.35
CA GLU A 89 -7.74 1.84 -11.45
C GLU A 89 -7.68 1.10 -12.81
N PRO A 90 -7.60 1.76 -13.98
CA PRO A 90 -7.50 1.07 -15.26
C PRO A 90 -6.28 0.15 -15.35
N ALA A 91 -5.13 0.56 -14.79
CA ALA A 91 -3.93 -0.26 -14.78
C ALA A 91 -4.05 -1.47 -13.84
N ILE A 92 -4.77 -1.32 -12.73
CA ILE A 92 -5.06 -2.45 -11.82
C ILE A 92 -6.04 -3.41 -12.48
N ASN A 93 -7.12 -2.89 -13.07
CA ASN A 93 -8.13 -3.68 -13.78
C ASN A 93 -7.54 -4.40 -15.01
N ALA A 94 -6.65 -3.76 -15.76
CA ALA A 94 -5.96 -4.42 -16.87
C ALA A 94 -5.12 -5.62 -16.40
N ALA A 95 -4.47 -5.52 -15.23
CA ALA A 95 -3.74 -6.65 -14.64
C ALA A 95 -4.70 -7.77 -14.20
N LEU A 96 -5.88 -7.42 -13.67
CA LEU A 96 -6.93 -8.39 -13.34
C LEU A 96 -7.47 -9.12 -14.58
N GLN A 97 -7.66 -8.43 -15.71
CA GLN A 97 -8.21 -9.04 -16.93
C GLN A 97 -7.29 -10.12 -17.52
N ILE A 98 -5.98 -9.99 -17.34
CA ILE A 98 -4.99 -10.97 -17.80
C ILE A 98 -4.56 -11.95 -16.70
N ASP A 99 -5.32 -12.01 -15.60
CA ASP A 99 -5.08 -12.84 -14.42
C ASP A 99 -3.70 -12.64 -13.75
N ALA A 100 -3.09 -11.46 -13.93
CA ALA A 100 -1.85 -11.08 -13.26
C ALA A 100 -2.12 -10.59 -11.82
N LEU A 101 -2.65 -11.48 -10.98
CA LEU A 101 -3.20 -11.16 -9.65
C LEU A 101 -2.17 -10.54 -8.69
N ASP A 102 -0.91 -10.99 -8.72
CA ASP A 102 0.15 -10.41 -7.87
C ASP A 102 0.55 -9.01 -8.32
N ARG A 103 0.51 -8.74 -9.62
CA ARG A 103 0.77 -7.41 -10.17
C ARG A 103 -0.38 -6.46 -9.81
N ALA A 104 -1.63 -6.92 -9.91
CA ALA A 104 -2.80 -6.17 -9.48
C ALA A 104 -2.72 -5.85 -7.97
N ALA A 105 -2.43 -6.85 -7.13
CA ALA A 105 -2.26 -6.69 -5.69
C ALA A 105 -1.15 -5.67 -5.34
N SER A 106 0.00 -5.78 -6.00
CA SER A 106 1.14 -4.89 -5.77
C SER A 106 0.83 -3.44 -6.14
N ARG A 107 0.13 -3.22 -7.27
CA ARG A 107 -0.30 -1.87 -7.69
C ARG A 107 -1.32 -1.28 -6.73
N LEU A 108 -2.30 -2.08 -6.29
CA LEU A 108 -3.28 -1.66 -5.30
C LEU A 108 -2.61 -1.31 -3.96
N ALA A 109 -1.70 -2.15 -3.48
CA ALA A 109 -0.96 -1.90 -2.24
C ALA A 109 -0.11 -0.61 -2.33
N ALA A 110 0.52 -0.34 -3.47
CA ALA A 110 1.26 0.90 -3.70
C ALA A 110 0.34 2.14 -3.66
N PHE A 111 -0.87 2.03 -4.21
CA PHE A 111 -1.86 3.10 -4.13
C PHE A 111 -2.32 3.34 -2.68
N VAL A 112 -2.72 2.27 -1.98
CA VAL A 112 -3.22 2.33 -0.59
C VAL A 112 -2.16 2.88 0.37
N ARG A 113 -0.88 2.53 0.21
CA ARG A 113 0.20 3.10 1.04
C ARG A 113 0.37 4.61 0.88
N ARG A 114 0.01 5.17 -0.28
CA ARG A 114 0.19 6.60 -0.59
C ARG A 114 -1.05 7.42 -0.27
N TRP A 115 -2.23 6.83 -0.44
CA TRP A 115 -3.52 7.55 -0.44
C TRP A 115 -4.53 7.01 0.57
N ASP A 116 -4.14 6.06 1.41
CA ASP A 116 -5.00 5.32 2.32
C ASP A 116 -6.07 4.44 1.65
N ASP A 117 -6.60 3.53 2.44
CA ASP A 117 -7.64 2.62 2.02
C ASP A 117 -9.01 3.32 1.96
N GLY A 118 -9.83 2.95 0.99
CA GLY A 118 -11.15 3.48 0.72
C GLY A 118 -12.13 2.40 0.27
N PRO A 119 -13.41 2.73 0.07
CA PRO A 119 -14.41 1.74 -0.32
C PRO A 119 -14.16 1.17 -1.72
N GLU A 120 -13.65 1.97 -2.66
CA GLU A 120 -13.28 1.52 -4.01
C GLU A 120 -12.05 0.60 -4.03
N THR A 121 -11.00 0.91 -3.26
CA THR A 121 -9.79 0.06 -3.16
C THR A 121 -10.11 -1.28 -2.49
N ARG A 122 -10.95 -1.29 -1.44
CA ARG A 122 -11.42 -2.52 -0.78
C ARG A 122 -12.17 -3.43 -1.73
N LYS A 123 -13.09 -2.90 -2.55
CA LYS A 123 -13.80 -3.69 -3.57
C LYS A 123 -12.86 -4.35 -4.56
N VAL A 124 -11.76 -3.69 -4.94
CA VAL A 124 -10.75 -4.28 -5.83
C VAL A 124 -9.90 -5.31 -5.10
N ALA A 125 -9.52 -5.07 -3.85
CA ALA A 125 -8.82 -6.05 -3.01
C ALA A 125 -9.65 -7.34 -2.88
N ASP A 126 -10.94 -7.22 -2.58
CA ASP A 126 -11.85 -8.37 -2.46
C ASP A 126 -11.94 -9.17 -3.75
N LYS A 127 -11.99 -8.50 -4.91
CA LYS A 127 -11.95 -9.17 -6.22
C LYS A 127 -10.64 -9.92 -6.44
N ILE A 128 -9.50 -9.31 -6.10
CA ILE A 128 -8.18 -9.94 -6.23
C ILE A 128 -8.12 -11.19 -5.36
N ASP A 129 -8.51 -11.09 -4.10
CA ASP A 129 -8.48 -12.20 -3.15
C ASP A 129 -9.41 -13.34 -3.55
N LEU A 130 -10.62 -13.02 -4.01
CA LEU A 130 -11.57 -14.02 -4.53
C LEU A 130 -10.96 -14.79 -5.71
N ARG A 131 -10.33 -14.08 -6.66
CA ARG A 131 -9.66 -14.70 -7.81
C ARG A 131 -8.47 -15.56 -7.39
N LYS A 132 -7.66 -15.09 -6.44
CA LYS A 132 -6.53 -15.86 -5.89
C LYS A 132 -7.01 -17.14 -5.22
N ALA A 133 -8.06 -17.06 -4.41
CA ALA A 133 -8.67 -18.22 -3.77
C ALA A 133 -9.24 -19.20 -4.81
N GLN A 134 -9.90 -18.70 -5.87
CA GLN A 134 -10.36 -19.54 -6.98
C GLN A 134 -9.21 -20.29 -7.66
N GLY A 135 -8.13 -19.60 -8.02
CA GLY A 135 -6.96 -20.24 -8.64
C GLY A 135 -6.32 -21.31 -7.75
N LEU A 136 -6.27 -21.09 -6.43
CA LEU A 136 -5.81 -22.11 -5.49
C LEU A 136 -6.71 -23.36 -5.47
N LEU A 137 -8.03 -23.20 -5.63
CA LEU A 137 -8.95 -24.33 -5.72
C LEU A 137 -8.85 -25.06 -7.07
N ASP A 138 -8.59 -24.34 -8.17
CA ASP A 138 -8.32 -24.95 -9.47
C ASP A 138 -7.01 -25.78 -9.45
N GLU A 139 -5.97 -25.25 -8.79
CA GLU A 139 -4.73 -25.98 -8.53
C GLU A 139 -4.97 -27.19 -7.62
N ALA A 140 -5.82 -27.06 -6.60
CA ALA A 140 -6.21 -28.16 -5.71
C ALA A 140 -6.90 -29.29 -6.48
N GLU A 141 -7.83 -28.98 -7.40
CA GLU A 141 -8.44 -29.96 -8.30
C GLU A 141 -7.41 -30.65 -9.19
N THR A 142 -6.40 -29.91 -9.65
CA THR A 142 -5.28 -30.47 -10.41
C THR A 142 -4.40 -31.38 -9.55
N CYS A 143 -4.21 -31.09 -8.26
CA CYS A 143 -3.56 -32.00 -7.30
C CYS A 143 -4.40 -33.27 -7.10
N LEU A 144 -5.73 -33.12 -6.95
CA LEU A 144 -6.67 -34.22 -6.79
C LEU A 144 -6.65 -35.18 -7.99
N ALA A 145 -6.65 -34.65 -9.22
CA ALA A 145 -6.55 -35.44 -10.44
C ALA A 145 -5.25 -36.28 -10.49
N ARG A 146 -4.18 -35.81 -9.86
CA ARG A 146 -2.89 -36.51 -9.73
C ARG A 146 -2.82 -37.41 -8.48
N SER A 147 -3.88 -37.43 -7.66
CA SER A 147 -3.91 -38.08 -6.34
C SER A 147 -2.78 -37.64 -5.39
N ASP A 148 -2.29 -36.40 -5.55
CA ASP A 148 -1.25 -35.82 -4.70
C ASP A 148 -1.87 -35.18 -3.46
N ARG A 149 -1.83 -35.93 -2.35
CA ARG A 149 -2.39 -35.53 -1.06
C ARG A 149 -1.76 -34.25 -0.50
N GLY A 150 -0.43 -34.17 -0.51
CA GLY A 150 0.29 -33.05 0.11
C GLY A 150 0.05 -31.75 -0.68
N CYS A 151 0.00 -31.85 -2.01
CA CYS A 151 -0.38 -30.74 -2.88
C CYS A 151 -1.81 -30.27 -2.58
N LEU A 152 -2.79 -31.19 -2.54
CA LEU A 152 -4.20 -30.87 -2.29
C LEU A 152 -4.43 -30.19 -0.94
N GLU A 153 -3.88 -30.76 0.14
CA GLU A 153 -4.03 -30.22 1.49
C GLU A 153 -3.44 -28.81 1.61
N ASN A 154 -2.24 -28.58 1.08
CA ASN A 154 -1.59 -27.27 1.13
C ASN A 154 -2.38 -26.20 0.36
N ARG A 155 -2.92 -26.53 -0.82
CA ARG A 155 -3.72 -25.59 -1.62
C ARG A 155 -5.06 -25.27 -0.96
N LEU A 156 -5.71 -26.25 -0.33
CA LEU A 156 -6.94 -26.03 0.43
C LEU A 156 -6.73 -25.10 1.64
N ILE A 157 -5.69 -25.37 2.45
CA ILE A 157 -5.36 -24.51 3.59
C ILE A 157 -5.06 -23.08 3.12
N ALA A 158 -4.33 -22.92 2.00
CA ALA A 158 -4.05 -21.62 1.43
C ALA A 158 -5.34 -20.90 0.97
N ALA A 159 -6.26 -21.61 0.31
CA ALA A 159 -7.53 -21.04 -0.15
C ALA A 159 -8.44 -20.62 1.02
N GLU A 160 -8.48 -21.41 2.09
CA GLU A 160 -9.30 -21.15 3.28
C GLU A 160 -8.87 -19.90 4.06
N ARG A 161 -7.59 -19.54 4.00
CA ARG A 161 -7.07 -18.31 4.62
C ARG A 161 -7.73 -17.04 4.07
N TYR A 162 -8.24 -17.08 2.84
CA TYR A 162 -8.98 -15.96 2.26
C TYR A 162 -10.42 -15.83 2.79
N ASN A 163 -10.94 -16.83 3.51
CA ASN A 163 -12.25 -16.85 4.17
C ASN A 163 -13.40 -16.32 3.29
N ARG A 164 -13.51 -16.84 2.05
CA ARG A 164 -14.52 -16.41 1.08
C ARG A 164 -15.77 -17.32 1.15
N PRO A 165 -16.92 -16.83 1.67
CA PRO A 165 -18.13 -17.65 1.82
C PRO A 165 -18.67 -18.17 0.47
N GLU A 166 -18.43 -17.43 -0.61
CA GLU A 166 -18.81 -17.81 -1.97
C GLU A 166 -18.14 -19.12 -2.43
N LEU A 167 -16.98 -19.46 -1.85
CA LEU A 167 -16.21 -20.66 -2.18
C LEU A 167 -16.42 -21.81 -1.19
N ALA A 168 -17.20 -21.61 -0.13
CA ALA A 168 -17.36 -22.58 0.95
C ALA A 168 -17.95 -23.92 0.48
N GLY A 169 -18.80 -23.92 -0.55
CA GLY A 169 -19.30 -25.15 -1.17
C GLY A 169 -18.17 -25.97 -1.80
N ARG A 170 -17.36 -25.34 -2.65
CA ARG A 170 -16.25 -25.97 -3.36
C ARG A 170 -15.16 -26.48 -2.42
N ILE A 171 -14.84 -25.69 -1.39
CA ILE A 171 -13.89 -26.10 -0.34
C ILE A 171 -14.37 -27.37 0.37
N ARG A 172 -15.66 -27.47 0.73
CA ARG A 172 -16.21 -28.67 1.36
C ARG A 172 -16.07 -29.91 0.47
N THR A 173 -16.44 -29.80 -0.80
CA THR A 173 -16.30 -30.92 -1.76
C THR A 173 -14.85 -31.40 -1.89
N LEU A 174 -13.89 -30.47 -1.97
CA LEU A 174 -12.47 -30.85 -2.06
C LEU A 174 -11.92 -31.46 -0.77
N ARG A 175 -12.40 -31.03 0.41
CA ARG A 175 -12.07 -31.67 1.69
C ARG A 175 -12.64 -33.09 1.80
N GLU A 176 -13.84 -33.32 1.31
CA GLU A 176 -14.43 -34.67 1.24
C GLU A 176 -13.61 -35.56 0.30
N ALA A 177 -13.21 -35.05 -0.86
CA ALA A 177 -12.33 -35.79 -1.79
C ALA A 177 -10.96 -36.12 -1.16
N LEU A 178 -10.35 -35.18 -0.43
CA LEU A 178 -9.13 -35.42 0.34
C LEU A 178 -9.32 -36.52 1.39
N SER A 179 -10.47 -36.52 2.08
CA SER A 179 -10.81 -37.53 3.09
C SER A 179 -11.00 -38.91 2.47
N ASN A 180 -11.62 -38.98 1.29
CA ASN A 180 -11.79 -40.23 0.54
C ASN A 180 -10.45 -40.79 0.03
N LEU A 181 -9.53 -39.92 -0.43
CA LEU A 181 -8.16 -40.31 -0.77
C LEU A 181 -7.39 -40.84 0.44
N LEU A 182 -7.56 -40.21 1.59
CA LEU A 182 -6.98 -40.69 2.85
C LEU A 182 -7.53 -42.07 3.23
N ALA A 183 -8.84 -42.27 3.12
CA ALA A 183 -9.45 -43.56 3.39
C ALA A 183 -8.96 -44.66 2.43
N SER A 184 -8.90 -44.37 1.12
CA SER A 184 -8.46 -45.35 0.12
C SER A 184 -6.96 -45.70 0.24
N THR A 185 -6.12 -44.73 0.60
CA THR A 185 -4.68 -44.97 0.84
C THR A 185 -4.44 -45.79 2.11
N LEU A 186 -5.24 -45.60 3.15
CA LEU A 186 -5.17 -46.40 4.38
C LEU A 186 -5.73 -47.82 4.20
N LEU A 187 -6.82 -47.97 3.43
CA LEU A 187 -7.45 -49.27 3.18
C LEU A 187 -6.73 -50.09 2.09
N GLY A 188 -6.07 -49.42 1.14
CA GLY A 188 -5.33 -50.03 0.02
C GLY A 188 -3.86 -50.37 0.32
N GLY A 189 -3.37 -50.11 1.54
CA GLY A 189 -1.97 -50.30 1.94
C GLY A 189 -1.46 -51.75 2.06
N HIS A 190 -2.20 -52.76 1.60
CA HIS A 190 -1.81 -54.18 1.67
C HIS A 190 -1.73 -54.89 0.32
N THR A 191 -1.40 -54.18 -0.77
CA THR A 191 -0.89 -54.87 -1.96
C THR A 191 0.46 -54.30 -2.35
N VAL A 192 1.51 -54.92 -1.78
CA VAL A 192 2.83 -54.98 -2.40
C VAL A 192 2.63 -55.65 -3.76
N SER A 193 2.47 -54.85 -4.81
CA SER A 193 2.56 -55.36 -6.17
C SER A 193 4.00 -55.21 -6.63
N ALA A 194 4.68 -56.35 -6.57
CA ALA A 194 6.01 -56.64 -7.05
C ALA A 194 6.32 -55.97 -8.40
N ALA A 195 7.53 -55.44 -8.47
CA ALA A 195 8.22 -55.19 -9.73
C ALA A 195 8.38 -56.51 -10.51
N PRO A 196 8.19 -56.51 -11.84
CA PRO A 196 8.93 -57.37 -12.74
C PRO A 196 10.10 -56.54 -13.31
N ALA A 197 11.33 -56.85 -12.89
CA ALA A 197 12.22 -57.74 -13.64
C ALA A 197 12.61 -57.15 -15.02
N GLN A 198 13.75 -56.45 -15.03
CA GLN A 198 14.58 -56.30 -16.23
C GLN A 198 15.15 -57.67 -16.64
N PRO A 199 15.24 -57.95 -17.94
CA PRO A 199 16.33 -58.79 -18.45
C PRO A 199 16.95 -58.16 -19.74
N PRO A 200 18.05 -58.71 -20.30
CA PRO A 200 19.42 -58.34 -19.93
C PRO A 200 20.18 -57.68 -21.09
N GLN A 201 21.31 -57.04 -20.76
CA GLN A 201 22.28 -56.58 -21.74
C GLN A 201 22.97 -57.76 -22.43
N VAL A 202 23.13 -57.66 -23.75
CA VAL A 202 24.00 -58.53 -24.55
C VAL A 202 25.23 -57.74 -24.99
N LEU A 203 26.38 -58.26 -24.57
CA LEU A 203 27.72 -57.89 -24.96
C LEU A 203 27.95 -58.07 -26.47
N ASN A 204 28.77 -57.20 -27.05
CA ASN A 204 29.70 -57.62 -28.11
C ASN A 204 31.09 -57.05 -27.82
N SER A 205 32.01 -57.97 -27.57
CA SER A 205 33.48 -57.88 -27.48
C SER A 205 34.07 -57.74 -28.92
N GLU A 206 35.30 -57.33 -29.27
CA GLU A 206 36.62 -57.13 -28.63
C GLU A 206 37.53 -56.35 -29.68
N PRO A 207 38.89 -56.29 -29.68
CA PRO A 207 39.78 -55.10 -29.47
C PRO A 207 40.90 -55.00 -30.60
N PRO A 208 42.19 -54.58 -30.42
CA PRO A 208 42.90 -53.93 -29.29
C PRO A 208 43.93 -52.81 -29.60
N ARG A 209 44.51 -52.31 -28.49
CA ARG A 209 45.89 -51.78 -28.26
C ARG A 209 46.15 -50.29 -28.58
N GLN A 210 46.43 -49.50 -27.54
CA GLN A 210 47.79 -49.18 -27.06
C GLN A 210 47.73 -48.28 -25.82
N ALA A 211 48.76 -48.39 -24.97
CA ALA A 211 48.84 -47.81 -23.64
C ALA A 211 49.96 -46.76 -23.54
N VAL A 212 49.76 -45.81 -22.59
CA VAL A 212 50.75 -44.97 -21.86
C VAL A 212 51.24 -43.69 -22.60
N PRO A 213 51.65 -42.56 -21.95
CA PRO A 213 51.40 -41.98 -20.60
C PRO A 213 50.79 -40.55 -20.60
N ALA A 214 50.53 -40.00 -19.41
CA ALA A 214 50.14 -38.60 -19.12
C ALA A 214 51.09 -37.53 -19.69
N PRO A 215 50.63 -36.27 -19.83
CA PRO A 215 51.16 -35.25 -18.91
C PRO A 215 50.18 -34.12 -18.49
N SER A 216 50.46 -33.60 -17.29
CA SER A 216 50.47 -32.20 -16.85
C SER A 216 49.23 -31.30 -16.97
N ARG A 217 48.72 -31.00 -15.77
CA ARG A 217 48.22 -29.71 -15.26
C ARG A 217 48.20 -28.56 -16.28
N VAL A 218 46.99 -28.08 -16.56
CA VAL A 218 46.76 -26.65 -16.81
C VAL A 218 45.64 -26.20 -15.89
N ILE A 219 45.97 -25.23 -15.04
CA ILE A 219 45.05 -24.54 -14.16
C ILE A 219 44.10 -23.74 -15.05
N SER A 220 42.85 -24.17 -15.17
CA SER A 220 41.74 -23.33 -15.60
C SER A 220 40.80 -23.17 -14.42
N THR A 221 41.05 -22.12 -13.64
CA THR A 221 40.11 -21.61 -12.64
C THR A 221 38.91 -21.01 -13.36
N SER A 222 37.93 -21.85 -13.68
CA SER A 222 36.54 -21.40 -13.79
C SER A 222 35.90 -21.60 -12.42
N PRO A 223 35.51 -20.54 -11.69
CA PRO A 223 34.88 -20.71 -10.40
C PRO A 223 33.44 -21.18 -10.60
N ALA A 224 33.16 -22.35 -10.05
CA ALA A 224 31.83 -22.83 -9.76
C ALA A 224 31.12 -21.87 -8.79
N ALA A 225 29.85 -21.62 -9.10
CA ALA A 225 28.74 -21.21 -8.23
C ALA A 225 29.05 -20.76 -6.79
N ALA A 226 28.94 -19.46 -6.55
CA ALA A 226 28.44 -18.91 -5.29
C ALA A 226 27.59 -17.64 -5.58
N PRO A 227 26.24 -17.68 -5.54
CA PRO A 227 25.45 -16.48 -5.83
C PRO A 227 24.69 -15.88 -4.63
N ALA A 228 24.90 -16.30 -3.38
CA ALA A 228 24.09 -15.80 -2.26
C ALA A 228 24.71 -14.64 -1.46
N VAL A 229 26.03 -14.64 -1.24
CA VAL A 229 26.69 -13.67 -0.31
C VAL A 229 27.11 -12.36 -1.01
N GLY A 230 27.42 -12.42 -2.31
CA GLY A 230 27.81 -11.23 -3.08
C GLY A 230 26.65 -10.29 -3.41
N GLN A 231 25.45 -10.84 -3.61
CA GLN A 231 24.25 -10.06 -3.96
C GLN A 231 23.70 -9.28 -2.76
N SER A 232 23.69 -9.89 -1.58
CA SER A 232 23.25 -9.23 -0.34
C SER A 232 24.17 -8.06 0.05
N ALA A 233 25.48 -8.23 -0.10
CA ALA A 233 26.46 -7.17 0.16
C ALA A 233 26.33 -5.99 -0.81
N GLN A 234 26.08 -6.25 -2.10
CA GLN A 234 25.84 -5.19 -3.10
C GLN A 234 24.53 -4.44 -2.82
N GLN A 235 23.47 -5.18 -2.46
CA GLN A 235 22.18 -4.60 -2.10
C GLN A 235 22.27 -3.73 -0.84
N ALA A 236 23.02 -4.16 0.17
CA ALA A 236 23.21 -3.39 1.39
C ALA A 236 23.97 -2.06 1.15
N ARG A 237 25.00 -2.06 0.28
CA ARG A 237 25.70 -0.83 -0.13
C ARG A 237 24.76 0.16 -0.81
N LYS A 238 23.86 -0.34 -1.67
CA LYS A 238 22.84 0.49 -2.32
C LYS A 238 21.91 1.12 -1.28
N ILE A 239 21.41 0.32 -0.33
CA ILE A 239 20.53 0.79 0.74
C ILE A 239 21.23 1.85 1.61
N LEU A 240 22.52 1.68 1.91
CA LEU A 240 23.31 2.66 2.64
C LEU A 240 23.41 3.99 1.88
N SER A 241 23.75 3.96 0.59
CA SER A 241 23.82 5.18 -0.24
C SER A 241 22.47 5.90 -0.36
N ASP A 242 21.36 5.13 -0.43
CA ASP A 242 20.02 5.70 -0.44
C ASP A 242 19.68 6.34 0.92
N ALA A 243 20.08 5.73 2.04
CA ALA A 243 19.88 6.27 3.37
C ALA A 243 20.65 7.59 3.61
N GLU A 244 21.89 7.69 3.11
CA GLU A 244 22.67 8.93 3.16
C GLU A 244 22.03 10.06 2.36
N ARG A 245 21.50 9.75 1.17
CA ARG A 245 20.78 10.73 0.35
C ARG A 245 19.53 11.26 1.05
N GLU A 246 18.76 10.39 1.68
CA GLU A 246 17.55 10.76 2.43
C GLU A 246 17.90 11.62 3.65
N LEU A 247 19.00 11.30 4.34
CA LEU A 247 19.49 12.10 5.47
C LEU A 247 19.86 13.51 5.01
N GLY A 248 20.55 13.65 3.87
CA GLY A 248 20.86 14.95 3.27
C GLY A 248 19.64 15.74 2.75
N GLN A 249 18.50 15.08 2.55
CA GLN A 249 17.24 15.70 2.16
C GLN A 249 16.37 16.11 3.36
N GLY A 250 16.83 15.87 4.60
CA GLY A 250 16.05 16.11 5.82
C GLY A 250 15.00 15.02 6.11
N ASN A 251 14.99 13.92 5.35
CA ASN A 251 14.06 12.80 5.54
C ASN A 251 14.60 11.82 6.59
N TYR A 252 14.80 12.27 7.83
CA TYR A 252 15.45 11.47 8.89
C TYR A 252 14.73 10.14 9.16
N LYS A 253 13.40 10.11 9.06
CA LYS A 253 12.60 8.88 9.25
C LYS A 253 12.88 7.84 8.17
N SER A 254 12.86 8.25 6.90
CA SER A 254 13.20 7.37 5.76
C SER A 254 14.64 6.85 5.86
N ALA A 255 15.58 7.72 6.26
CA ALA A 255 16.98 7.35 6.49
C ALA A 255 17.13 6.31 7.62
N MET A 256 16.40 6.44 8.72
CA MET A 256 16.39 5.47 9.83
C MET A 256 15.86 4.10 9.38
N ASP A 257 14.72 4.06 8.67
CA ASP A 257 14.11 2.81 8.23
C ASP A 257 15.04 2.05 7.28
N LYS A 258 15.71 2.75 6.36
CA LYS A 258 16.70 2.16 5.44
C LYS A 258 17.96 1.67 6.18
N ALA A 259 18.43 2.42 7.17
CA ALA A 259 19.57 2.01 7.98
C ALA A 259 19.26 0.77 8.84
N ASP A 260 18.02 0.62 9.30
CA ASP A 260 17.54 -0.55 10.03
C ASP A 260 17.52 -1.80 9.13
N ILE A 261 16.96 -1.66 7.92
CA ILE A 261 16.98 -2.73 6.91
C ILE A 261 18.43 -3.13 6.59
N CYS A 262 19.34 -2.16 6.40
CA CYS A 262 20.76 -2.45 6.19
C CYS A 262 21.36 -3.25 7.35
N ALA A 263 21.05 -2.89 8.60
CA ALA A 263 21.57 -3.57 9.79
C ALA A 263 21.09 -5.03 9.91
N THR A 264 19.91 -5.36 9.38
CA THR A 264 19.35 -6.73 9.39
C THR A 264 19.85 -7.62 8.24
N MET A 265 20.37 -7.03 7.16
CA MET A 265 20.71 -7.75 5.92
C MET A 265 22.12 -8.35 5.89
N ILE A 266 23.02 -7.96 6.80
CA ILE A 266 24.39 -8.45 6.83
C ILE A 266 24.67 -9.09 8.19
N ASP A 267 25.01 -10.37 8.18
CA ASP A 267 25.53 -11.07 9.35
C ASP A 267 26.80 -10.35 9.85
N ALA A 268 26.75 -9.90 11.09
CA ALA A 268 27.82 -9.20 11.81
C ALA A 268 28.20 -7.81 11.25
N GLY A 269 27.38 -6.81 11.60
CA GLY A 269 27.93 -5.56 12.13
C GLY A 269 28.57 -4.63 11.10
N ASN A 270 27.81 -4.21 10.08
CA ASN A 270 28.20 -3.01 9.35
C ASN A 270 28.04 -1.79 10.27
N ARG A 271 29.12 -1.43 10.98
CA ARG A 271 29.18 -0.30 11.92
C ARG A 271 28.69 0.99 11.28
N GLU A 272 28.82 1.11 9.96
CA GLU A 272 28.37 2.26 9.18
C GLU A 272 26.83 2.41 9.21
N CYS A 273 26.08 1.32 9.05
CA CYS A 273 24.61 1.38 9.09
C CYS A 273 24.09 1.70 10.49
N LEU A 274 24.73 1.17 11.54
CA LEU A 274 24.40 1.53 12.92
C LEU A 274 24.78 2.99 13.24
N ALA A 275 25.93 3.47 12.77
CA ALA A 275 26.35 4.86 12.96
C ALA A 275 25.40 5.84 12.25
N LEU A 276 24.95 5.49 11.05
CA LEU A 276 24.01 6.30 10.28
C LEU A 276 22.63 6.33 10.93
N LYS A 277 22.14 5.20 11.43
CA LYS A 277 20.90 5.13 12.22
C LYS A 277 20.97 6.05 13.45
N GLN A 278 22.02 5.93 14.25
CA GLN A 278 22.21 6.78 15.44
C GLN A 278 22.30 8.27 15.08
N LYS A 279 22.93 8.62 13.95
CA LYS A 279 22.98 9.99 13.45
C LYS A 279 21.59 10.51 13.08
N ALA A 280 20.82 9.73 12.32
CA ALA A 280 19.47 10.09 11.92
C ALA A 280 18.52 10.21 13.13
N GLU A 281 18.64 9.34 14.14
CA GLU A 281 17.86 9.43 15.39
C GLU A 281 18.18 10.70 16.20
N ARG A 282 19.46 11.13 16.23
CA ARG A 282 19.85 12.40 16.87
C ARG A 282 19.23 13.58 16.12
N LEU A 283 19.44 13.67 14.82
CA LEU A 283 18.91 14.77 13.99
C LEU A 283 17.38 14.83 14.03
N ASN A 284 16.70 13.69 14.01
CA ASN A 284 15.24 13.65 14.13
C ASN A 284 14.75 14.18 15.48
N ARG A 285 15.44 13.86 16.59
CA ARG A 285 15.09 14.39 17.92
C ARG A 285 15.36 15.89 18.01
N ASP A 286 16.46 16.36 17.45
CA ASP A 286 16.82 17.77 17.47
C ASP A 286 15.84 18.60 16.60
N MET A 287 15.47 18.07 15.42
CA MET A 287 14.42 18.63 14.57
C MET A 287 13.08 18.71 15.32
N LEU A 288 12.64 17.62 15.95
CA LEU A 288 11.37 17.61 16.70
C LEU A 288 11.37 18.61 17.86
N ARG A 289 12.49 18.77 18.57
CA ARG A 289 12.64 19.79 19.62
C ARG A 289 12.62 21.20 19.07
N CYS A 290 13.32 21.45 17.97
CA CYS A 290 13.35 22.75 17.30
C CYS A 290 11.95 23.21 16.88
N VAL A 291 11.25 22.33 16.17
CA VAL A 291 9.89 22.60 15.68
C VAL A 291 8.90 22.74 16.84
N ALA A 292 9.05 21.96 17.91
CA ALA A 292 8.22 22.10 19.11
C ALA A 292 8.42 23.47 19.82
N ASN A 293 9.60 24.07 19.70
CA ASN A 293 9.91 25.39 20.22
C ASN A 293 9.46 26.53 19.27
N GLY A 294 8.87 26.22 18.11
CA GLY A 294 8.41 27.20 17.12
C GLY A 294 9.51 27.76 16.22
N SER A 295 10.69 27.15 16.22
CA SER A 295 11.81 27.50 15.35
C SER A 295 11.79 26.70 14.05
N ASP A 296 12.46 27.22 13.02
CA ASP A 296 12.54 26.58 11.71
C ASP A 296 13.77 25.67 11.64
N TRP A 297 13.59 24.47 11.12
CA TRP A 297 14.68 23.51 10.92
C TRP A 297 15.20 23.57 9.49
N ILE A 298 16.44 24.04 9.29
CA ILE A 298 17.04 24.27 7.97
C ILE A 298 18.49 23.73 7.98
N ASN A 299 18.84 22.91 6.98
CA ASN A 299 20.20 22.36 6.78
C ASN A 299 20.78 21.67 8.02
N ASP A 300 20.01 20.75 8.63
CA ASP A 300 20.37 20.00 9.83
C ASP A 300 20.59 20.87 11.10
N ARG A 301 20.00 22.07 11.14
CA ARG A 301 20.16 23.04 12.23
C ARG A 301 18.84 23.73 12.56
N CYS A 302 18.71 24.15 13.81
CA CYS A 302 17.59 24.96 14.27
C CYS A 302 17.93 26.44 14.11
N ASN A 303 17.04 27.20 13.44
CA ASN A 303 17.15 28.64 13.20
C ASN A 303 16.05 29.43 13.92
#